data_AF-A0A7X9HV47-F1
#
_entry.id   AF-A0A7X9HV47-F1
#
_cell.length_a   1.000
_cell.length_b   1.000
_cell.length_c   1.000
_cell.angle_alpha   90.00
_cell.angle_beta   90.00
_cell.angle_gamma   90.00
#
_symmetry.space_group_name_H-M   'P 1'
#
loop_
_entity.id
_entity.type
_entity.pdbx_description
1 polymer ?
#
loop_
_entity_poly.entity_id
_entity_poly.type
_entity_poly.pdbx_seq_one_letter_code
_entity_poly.pdbx_strand_id
1 'polypeptide(L)'
;MKVKKITERQSGVKEQFCDLSTVTGNFVEANSKTVIHNSHISSLLMVMFLKLTPQLLKAQKHVYRAIMPLYGTMFKGKFVPFYTEEEMNQFKQENPNHKIQRYKGLGEMNPDQLKVCLLDKDTRQLELVKYTDEPEEIFKLMSSADMKRELL
;
A
#
# COMPACT_ATOMS: atom_id res chain seq x y z
N MET A 1 13.42 -25.74 -19.20
CA MET A 1 12.14 -25.46 -18.48
C MET A 1 11.80 -26.64 -17.59
N LYS A 2 11.97 -26.51 -16.27
CA LYS A 2 11.47 -27.49 -15.29
C LYS A 2 10.78 -26.71 -14.18
N VAL A 3 9.46 -26.80 -14.12
CA VAL A 3 8.64 -26.22 -13.05
C VAL A 3 8.75 -27.15 -11.85
N LYS A 4 9.41 -26.72 -10.77
CA LYS A 4 9.35 -27.41 -9.48
C LYS A 4 8.09 -26.92 -8.75
N LYS A 5 7.12 -27.82 -8.58
CA LYS A 5 6.03 -27.68 -7.60
C LYS A 5 6.66 -27.48 -6.22
N ILE A 6 6.25 -26.44 -5.51
CA ILE A 6 6.50 -26.31 -4.07
C ILE A 6 5.14 -26.50 -3.39
N THR A 7 5.00 -27.70 -2.83
CA THR A 7 3.93 -28.13 -1.94
C THR A 7 4.03 -27.36 -0.61
N GLU A 8 2.89 -26.96 -0.04
CA GLU A 8 2.79 -26.39 1.31
C GLU A 8 3.55 -27.20 2.36
N ARG A 9 4.15 -26.50 3.33
CA ARG A 9 4.49 -27.10 4.62
C ARG A 9 4.23 -26.14 5.78
N GLN A 10 3.69 -26.76 6.82
CA GLN A 10 3.28 -26.25 8.12
C GLN A 10 4.44 -25.60 8.90
N SER A 11 4.08 -24.57 9.67
CA SER A 11 4.75 -23.92 10.80
C SER A 11 6.14 -24.43 11.24
N GLY A 12 7.12 -23.51 11.27
CA GLY A 12 8.39 -23.68 11.97
C GLY A 12 9.39 -22.63 11.53
N VAL A 13 9.54 -21.56 12.31
CA VAL A 13 10.45 -20.43 12.07
C VAL A 13 11.85 -20.96 11.74
N LYS A 14 12.26 -20.79 10.48
CA LYS A 14 13.67 -20.86 10.06
C LYS A 14 14.04 -19.47 9.60
N GLU A 15 14.96 -18.84 10.34
CA GLU A 15 15.66 -17.64 9.89
C GLU A 15 16.32 -17.95 8.55
N GLN A 16 15.68 -17.53 7.46
CA GLN A 16 16.31 -17.41 6.16
C GLN A 16 16.79 -15.97 6.03
N PHE A 17 18.10 -15.79 6.24
CA PHE A 17 18.79 -14.62 5.70
C PHE A 17 18.58 -14.62 4.19
N CYS A 18 17.80 -13.66 3.70
CA CYS A 18 17.66 -13.41 2.28
C CYS A 18 18.88 -12.60 1.83
N ASP A 19 19.76 -13.23 1.07
CA ASP A 19 20.92 -12.61 0.46
C ASP A 19 20.45 -11.53 -0.54
N LEU A 20 20.60 -10.26 -0.16
CA LEU A 20 20.08 -9.09 -0.87
C LEU A 20 20.78 -8.83 -2.22
N SER A 21 21.80 -9.62 -2.57
CA SER A 21 22.55 -9.50 -3.84
C SER A 21 21.82 -10.11 -5.05
N THR A 22 20.85 -11.00 -4.82
CA THR A 22 20.11 -11.71 -5.89
C THR A 22 18.70 -11.21 -6.14
N VAL A 23 18.30 -10.08 -5.53
CA VAL A 23 17.06 -9.37 -5.88
C VAL A 23 17.27 -8.56 -7.17
N THR A 24 17.68 -9.24 -8.25
CA THR A 24 17.54 -8.76 -9.62
C THR A 24 16.07 -8.80 -10.00
N GLY A 25 15.38 -7.75 -9.57
CA GLY A 25 13.96 -7.54 -9.74
C GLY A 25 13.63 -6.36 -8.85
N ASN A 26 13.70 -5.14 -9.40
CA ASN A 26 13.52 -3.85 -8.73
C ASN A 26 12.10 -3.62 -8.16
N PHE A 27 11.40 -4.69 -7.81
CA PHE A 27 10.03 -4.74 -7.38
C PHE A 27 9.94 -5.85 -6.33
N VAL A 28 10.10 -5.48 -5.06
CA VAL A 28 9.30 -6.14 -4.04
C VAL A 28 7.90 -5.56 -4.23
N GLU A 29 7.19 -6.11 -5.22
CA GLU A 29 5.75 -5.94 -5.27
C GLU A 29 5.23 -6.67 -4.05
N ALA A 30 5.08 -5.93 -2.96
CA ALA A 30 4.25 -6.34 -1.86
C ALA A 30 2.82 -6.41 -2.39
N ASN A 31 2.52 -7.48 -3.14
CA ASN A 31 1.17 -7.95 -3.47
C ASN A 31 0.48 -8.52 -2.21
N SER A 32 0.91 -8.10 -1.01
CA SER A 32 0.08 -8.07 0.17
C SER A 32 -1.03 -7.05 -0.10
N LYS A 33 -2.23 -7.55 -0.40
CA LYS A 33 -3.47 -6.78 -0.44
C LYS A 33 -3.59 -5.93 0.82
N THR A 34 -3.12 -4.69 0.79
CA THR A 34 -3.50 -3.67 1.76
C THR A 34 -3.24 -2.31 1.14
N VAL A 35 -4.21 -1.86 0.34
CA VAL A 35 -4.43 -0.42 0.29
C VAL A 35 -4.90 -0.03 1.67
N ILE A 36 -4.21 0.94 2.22
CA ILE A 36 -4.42 1.43 3.57
C ILE A 36 -5.60 2.39 3.52
N HIS A 37 -6.81 1.85 3.47
CA HIS A 37 -8.00 2.55 3.96
C HIS A 37 -8.24 2.24 5.44
N ASN A 38 -7.63 1.16 5.95
CA ASN A 38 -7.63 0.84 7.38
C ASN A 38 -6.25 1.20 7.95
N SER A 39 -6.10 2.46 8.40
CA SER A 39 -4.86 3.01 8.98
C SER A 39 -4.24 2.11 10.05
N HIS A 40 -5.08 1.34 10.74
CA HIS A 40 -4.67 0.39 11.75
C HIS A 40 -3.92 -0.84 11.19
N ILE A 41 -4.37 -1.46 10.10
CA ILE A 41 -3.68 -2.63 9.53
C ILE A 41 -2.33 -2.23 8.97
N SER A 42 -2.28 -1.06 8.33
CA SER A 42 -1.03 -0.45 7.87
C SER A 42 0.00 -0.26 8.97
N SER A 43 -0.42 0.33 10.08
CA SER A 43 0.52 0.62 11.18
C SER A 43 1.06 -0.68 11.77
N LEU A 44 0.24 -1.73 11.89
CA LEU A 44 0.69 -3.06 12.31
C LEU A 44 1.71 -3.67 11.33
N LEU A 45 1.43 -3.64 10.03
CA LEU A 45 2.37 -4.11 9.00
C LEU A 45 3.67 -3.31 9.01
N MET A 46 3.60 -2.00 9.21
CA MET A 46 4.78 -1.14 9.28
C MET A 46 5.65 -1.49 10.49
N VAL A 47 5.04 -1.68 11.66
CA VAL A 47 5.73 -2.13 12.88
C VAL A 47 6.37 -3.51 12.67
N MET A 48 5.69 -4.42 11.98
CA MET A 48 6.26 -5.72 11.60
C MET A 48 7.51 -5.55 10.72
N PHE A 49 7.45 -4.72 9.67
CA PHE A 49 8.61 -4.47 8.80
C PHE A 49 9.77 -3.79 9.55
N LEU A 50 9.46 -2.86 10.45
CA LEU A 50 10.46 -2.22 11.31
C LEU A 50 11.16 -3.23 12.23
N LYS A 51 10.45 -4.26 12.72
CA LYS A 51 10.99 -5.22 13.68
C LYS A 51 11.72 -6.38 13.03
N LEU A 52 11.12 -6.97 11.99
CA LEU A 52 11.60 -8.21 11.37
C LEU A 52 12.57 -7.93 10.22
N THR A 53 12.40 -6.83 9.50
CA THR A 53 13.19 -6.51 8.30
C THR A 53 13.55 -5.02 8.20
N PRO A 54 14.19 -4.42 9.22
CA PRO A 54 14.54 -2.99 9.20
C PRO A 54 15.44 -2.61 8.02
N GLN A 55 16.28 -3.53 7.54
CA GLN A 55 17.16 -3.31 6.39
C GLN A 55 16.39 -2.92 5.11
N LEU A 56 15.17 -3.44 4.92
CA LEU A 56 14.35 -3.14 3.75
C LEU A 56 13.85 -1.69 3.76
N LEU A 57 13.53 -1.17 4.95
CA LEU A 57 13.12 0.21 5.15
C LEU A 57 14.32 1.17 5.12
N LYS A 58 15.45 0.79 5.75
CA LYS A 58 16.70 1.56 5.73
C LYS A 58 17.26 1.76 4.33
N ALA A 59 17.10 0.77 3.44
CA ALA A 59 17.51 0.90 2.05
C ALA A 59 16.72 1.96 1.27
N GLN A 60 15.54 2.39 1.77
CA GLN A 60 14.68 3.43 1.19
C GLN A 60 14.40 3.28 -0.31
N LYS A 61 14.33 2.04 -0.82
CA LYS A 61 14.17 1.76 -2.25
C LYS A 61 13.11 0.71 -2.58
N HIS A 62 12.58 0.02 -1.58
CA HIS A 62 11.82 -1.21 -1.80
C HIS A 62 10.43 -1.22 -1.18
N VAL A 63 10.11 -0.28 -0.29
CA VAL A 63 8.82 -0.25 0.41
C VAL A 63 8.04 0.98 -0.02
N TYR A 64 6.87 0.73 -0.61
CA TYR A 64 5.98 1.76 -1.09
C TYR A 64 4.58 1.56 -0.54
N ARG A 65 3.89 2.67 -0.27
CA ARG A 65 2.46 2.71 -0.02
C ARG A 65 1.73 3.06 -1.30
N ALA A 66 0.80 2.22 -1.72
CA ALA A 66 -0.12 2.59 -2.80
C ALA A 66 -1.13 3.62 -2.29
N ILE A 67 -1.22 4.74 -2.99
CA ILE A 67 -2.25 5.77 -2.76
C ILE A 67 -3.46 5.38 -3.62
N MET A 68 -4.63 5.31 -2.98
CA MET A 68 -5.88 5.02 -3.68
C MET A 68 -6.77 6.24 -3.78
N PRO A 69 -7.53 6.34 -4.88
CA PRO A 69 -8.45 7.45 -5.06
C PRO A 69 -9.65 7.33 -4.11
N LEU A 70 -10.10 8.49 -3.62
CA LEU A 70 -11.31 8.59 -2.80
C LEU A 70 -12.58 8.56 -3.64
N TYR A 71 -12.49 9.06 -4.87
CA TYR A 71 -13.59 9.12 -5.83
C TYR A 71 -13.13 8.64 -7.19
N GLY A 72 -14.06 8.28 -8.06
CA GLY A 72 -13.74 8.01 -9.43
C GLY A 72 -14.98 7.85 -10.28
N THR A 73 -14.76 7.85 -11.59
CA THR A 73 -15.84 7.76 -12.55
C THR A 73 -15.39 7.12 -13.86
N MET A 74 -16.36 6.68 -14.66
CA MET A 74 -16.13 6.10 -15.98
C MET A 74 -16.43 7.14 -17.05
N PHE A 75 -15.41 7.88 -17.47
CA PHE A 75 -15.55 8.91 -18.48
C PHE A 75 -15.07 8.40 -19.84
N LYS A 76 -15.96 8.46 -20.86
CA LYS A 76 -15.66 8.02 -22.23
C LYS A 76 -15.05 6.61 -22.31
N GLY A 77 -15.55 5.68 -21.48
CA GLY A 77 -15.08 4.30 -21.44
C GLY A 77 -13.76 4.07 -20.69
N LYS A 78 -13.16 5.10 -20.09
CA LYS A 78 -11.95 4.99 -19.27
C LYS A 78 -12.24 5.35 -17.81
N PHE A 79 -11.55 4.67 -16.91
CA PHE A 79 -11.62 5.00 -15.49
C PHE A 79 -10.78 6.25 -15.20
N VAL A 80 -11.40 7.23 -14.56
CA VAL A 80 -10.74 8.47 -14.11
C VAL A 80 -10.78 8.48 -12.57
N PRO A 81 -9.62 8.28 -11.90
CA PRO A 81 -9.51 8.36 -10.45
C PRO A 81 -9.39 9.82 -9.98
N PHE A 82 -9.95 10.12 -8.82
CA PHE A 82 -9.77 11.39 -8.10
C PHE A 82 -9.29 11.12 -6.66
N TYR A 83 -8.16 11.69 -6.31
CA TYR A 83 -7.49 11.52 -5.02
C TYR A 83 -7.92 12.59 -4.02
N THR A 84 -8.33 13.77 -4.50
CA THR A 84 -8.84 14.85 -3.67
C THR A 84 -10.28 15.21 -4.01
N GLU A 85 -10.96 15.90 -3.09
CA GLU A 85 -12.29 16.44 -3.35
C GLU A 85 -12.25 17.58 -4.38
N GLU A 86 -11.13 18.30 -4.46
CA GLU A 86 -10.94 19.39 -5.42
C GLU A 86 -10.94 18.87 -6.85
N GLU A 87 -10.18 17.80 -7.14
CA GLU A 87 -10.15 17.15 -8.45
C GLU A 87 -11.54 16.66 -8.88
N MET A 88 -12.26 16.05 -7.94
CA MET A 88 -13.63 15.58 -8.15
C MET A 88 -14.59 16.74 -8.45
N ASN A 89 -14.50 17.84 -7.70
CA ASN A 89 -15.35 19.01 -7.87
C ASN A 89 -15.08 19.72 -9.21
N GLN A 90 -13.82 19.85 -9.63
CA GLN A 90 -13.45 20.40 -10.93
C GLN A 90 -14.08 19.57 -12.06
N PHE A 91 -13.92 18.24 -12.01
CA PHE A 91 -14.52 17.36 -13.00
C PHE A 91 -16.05 17.47 -13.03
N LYS A 92 -16.68 17.59 -11.86
CA LYS A 92 -18.13 17.75 -11.72
C LYS A 92 -18.63 19.09 -12.28
N GLN A 93 -17.86 20.17 -12.16
CA GLN A 93 -18.20 21.47 -12.76
C GLN A 93 -18.21 21.39 -14.29
N GLU A 94 -17.23 20.71 -14.88
CA GLU A 94 -17.16 20.50 -16.33
C GLU A 94 -18.21 19.49 -16.84
N ASN A 95 -18.58 18.52 -15.99
CA ASN A 95 -19.46 17.40 -16.35
C ASN A 95 -20.58 17.19 -15.30
N PRO A 96 -21.53 18.13 -15.15
CA PRO A 96 -22.49 18.15 -14.05
C PRO A 96 -23.42 16.93 -13.96
N ASN A 97 -23.66 16.26 -15.11
CA ASN A 97 -24.55 15.09 -15.18
C ASN A 97 -23.81 13.76 -15.04
N HIS A 98 -22.50 13.76 -14.78
CA HIS A 98 -21.72 12.53 -14.73
C HIS A 98 -21.76 11.89 -13.33
N LYS A 99 -21.94 10.56 -13.28
CA LYS A 99 -22.05 9.83 -12.02
C LYS A 99 -20.66 9.59 -11.42
N ILE A 100 -20.40 10.18 -10.26
CA ILE A 100 -19.17 9.99 -9.50
C ILE A 100 -19.43 8.98 -8.38
N GLN A 101 -18.54 8.00 -8.24
CA GLN A 101 -18.57 7.01 -7.16
C GLN A 101 -17.52 7.37 -6.12
N ARG A 102 -17.89 7.27 -4.84
CA ARG A 102 -16.95 7.31 -3.71
C ARG A 102 -16.52 5.90 -3.36
N TYR A 103 -15.23 5.70 -3.14
CA TYR A 103 -14.66 4.42 -2.76
C TYR A 103 -14.26 4.43 -1.30
N LYS A 104 -14.76 3.45 -0.53
CA LYS A 104 -14.38 3.25 0.87
C LYS A 104 -13.37 2.12 1.06
N GLY A 105 -13.22 1.27 0.04
CA GLY A 105 -12.28 0.15 0.07
C GLY A 105 -12.15 -0.55 -1.27
N LEU A 106 -11.22 -1.49 -1.34
CA LEU A 106 -10.87 -2.18 -2.58
C LEU A 106 -11.98 -3.07 -3.14
N GLY A 107 -12.86 -3.57 -2.27
CA GLY A 107 -13.99 -4.43 -2.68
C GLY A 107 -15.06 -3.71 -3.50
N GLU A 108 -15.02 -2.37 -3.55
CA GLU A 108 -15.96 -1.55 -4.32
C GLU A 108 -15.46 -1.27 -5.76
N MET A 109 -14.26 -1.75 -6.10
CA MET A 109 -13.61 -1.50 -7.40
C MET A 109 -13.61 -2.76 -8.28
N ASN A 110 -13.85 -2.55 -9.56
CA ASN A 110 -13.73 -3.60 -10.57
C ASN A 110 -12.24 -3.89 -10.91
N PRO A 111 -11.91 -5.07 -11.45
CA PRO A 111 -10.53 -5.42 -11.81
C PRO A 111 -9.82 -4.41 -12.71
N ASP A 112 -10.51 -3.84 -13.69
CA ASP A 112 -9.93 -2.83 -14.59
C ASP A 112 -9.58 -1.53 -13.87
N GLN A 113 -10.38 -1.15 -12.86
CA GLN A 113 -10.11 0.02 -12.02
C GLN A 113 -8.91 -0.22 -11.11
N LEU A 114 -8.85 -1.41 -10.48
CA LEU A 114 -7.72 -1.82 -9.66
C LEU A 114 -6.42 -1.87 -10.47
N LYS A 115 -6.49 -2.30 -11.74
CA LYS A 115 -5.33 -2.32 -12.63
C LYS A 115 -4.75 -0.91 -12.82
N VAL A 116 -5.59 0.08 -13.11
CA VAL A 116 -5.17 1.49 -13.28
C VAL A 116 -4.57 2.04 -11.98
N CYS A 117 -5.16 1.72 -10.83
CA CYS A 117 -4.69 2.29 -9.57
C CYS A 117 -3.46 1.61 -8.97
N LEU A 118 -3.27 0.30 -9.17
CA LEU A 118 -2.28 -0.49 -8.43
C LEU A 118 -1.22 -1.16 -9.32
N LEU A 119 -1.61 -1.64 -10.50
CA LEU A 119 -0.78 -2.54 -11.29
C LEU A 119 -0.06 -1.82 -12.43
N ASP A 120 -0.71 -0.85 -13.05
CA ASP A 120 -0.17 -0.10 -14.17
C ASP A 120 0.88 0.91 -13.68
N LYS A 121 2.11 0.77 -14.19
CA LYS A 121 3.27 1.55 -13.76
C LYS A 121 3.15 3.03 -14.12
N ASP A 122 2.41 3.33 -15.19
CA ASP A 122 2.30 4.70 -15.72
C ASP A 122 1.21 5.50 -14.99
N THR A 123 0.21 4.81 -14.41
CA THR A 123 -0.95 5.48 -13.79
C THR A 123 -1.03 5.32 -12.28
N ARG A 124 -0.39 4.30 -11.70
CA ARG A 124 -0.45 4.09 -10.24
C ARG A 124 0.30 5.18 -9.48
N GLN A 125 -0.24 5.53 -8.32
CA GLN A 125 0.41 6.45 -7.39
C GLN A 125 1.00 5.70 -6.20
N LEU A 126 2.32 5.82 -6.03
CA LEU A 126 3.07 5.17 -4.96
C LEU A 126 3.81 6.23 -4.15
N GLU A 127 3.77 6.09 -2.84
CA GLU A 127 4.57 6.88 -1.91
C GLU A 127 5.67 6.02 -1.30
N LEU A 128 6.92 6.50 -1.38
CA LEU A 128 8.05 5.82 -0.76
C LEU A 128 7.95 5.93 0.76
N VAL A 129 8.03 4.79 1.45
CA VAL A 129 8.08 4.77 2.91
C VAL A 129 9.48 5.17 3.36
N LYS A 130 9.55 6.25 4.15
CA LYS A 130 10.81 6.74 4.74
C LYS A 130 11.08 6.04 6.07
N TYR A 131 12.34 5.68 6.27
CA TYR A 131 12.82 5.16 7.56
C TYR A 131 13.06 6.32 8.53
N THR A 132 12.76 6.12 9.81
CA THR A 132 13.10 7.05 10.90
C THR A 132 14.34 6.55 11.65
N ASP A 133 15.16 7.47 12.14
CA ASP A 133 16.32 7.15 12.96
C ASP A 133 15.94 6.75 14.41
N GLU A 134 14.68 6.97 14.79
CA GLU A 134 14.15 6.69 16.14
C GLU A 134 13.04 5.62 16.10
N PRO A 135 13.30 4.39 15.61
CA PRO A 135 12.28 3.35 15.52
C PRO A 135 11.77 2.89 16.90
N GLU A 136 12.60 3.01 17.94
CA GLU A 136 12.25 2.61 19.32
C GLU A 136 11.10 3.42 19.90
N GLU A 137 11.03 4.71 19.59
CA GLU A 137 9.94 5.58 20.02
C GLU A 137 8.61 5.14 19.39
N ILE A 138 8.62 4.82 18.10
CA ILE A 138 7.45 4.28 17.39
C ILE A 138 7.00 2.98 18.03
N PHE A 139 7.92 2.06 18.37
CA PHE A 139 7.55 0.82 19.06
C PHE A 139 6.94 1.08 20.43
N LYS A 140 7.57 1.95 21.23
CA LYS A 140 7.09 2.30 22.57
C LYS A 140 5.69 2.90 22.50
N LEU A 141 5.46 3.82 21.56
CA LEU A 141 4.15 4.39 21.29
C LEU A 141 3.13 3.33 20.85
N MET A 142 3.51 2.43 19.95
CA MET A 142 2.62 1.39 19.43
C MET A 142 2.30 0.30 20.47
N SER A 143 3.17 0.09 21.48
CA SER A 143 2.98 -0.91 22.54
C SER A 143 2.31 -0.36 23.80
N SER A 144 2.51 0.91 24.15
CA SER A 144 1.94 1.50 25.37
C SER A 144 0.54 2.04 25.14
N ALA A 145 -0.43 1.63 25.97
CA ALA A 145 -1.78 2.18 25.95
C ALA A 145 -1.83 3.62 26.49
N ASP A 146 -1.00 3.93 27.49
CA ASP A 146 -0.99 5.24 28.15
C ASP A 146 -0.43 6.33 27.23
N MET A 147 0.67 6.04 26.53
CA MET A 147 1.24 6.98 25.55
C MET A 147 0.27 7.28 24.40
N LYS A 148 -0.53 6.30 23.98
CA LYS A 148 -1.57 6.53 22.96
C LYS A 148 -2.68 7.43 23.45
N ARG A 149 -3.03 7.35 24.75
CA ARG A 149 -4.07 8.21 25.35
C ARG A 149 -3.61 9.66 25.45
N GLU A 150 -2.33 9.91 25.69
CA GLU A 150 -1.76 11.27 25.75
C GLU A 150 -1.83 12.01 24.41
N LEU A 151 -1.93 11.30 23.29
CA LEU A 151 -1.98 11.87 21.95
C LEU A 151 -3.39 12.11 21.40
N LEU A 152 -4.43 11.67 22.11
CA LEU A 152 -5.85 11.75 21.69
C LEU A 152 -6.59 12.83 22.45
#